data_AF-A0A2G3AB97-F1
#
_entry.id   AF-A0A2G3AB97-F1
#
_cell.length_a   1.000
_cell.length_b   1.000
_cell.length_c   1.000
_cell.angle_alpha   90.00
_cell.angle_beta   90.00
_cell.angle_gamma   90.00
#
_symmetry.space_group_name_H-M   'P 1'
#
loop_
_entity.id
_entity.type
_entity.pdbx_description
1 polymer ?
#
loop_
_entity_poly.entity_id
_entity_poly.type
_entity_poly.pdbx_seq_one_letter_code
_entity_poly.pdbx_strand_id
1 'polypeptide(L)'
;MEAESSSQKPQMHMTSSRFSVPSCSSLLMAFLFALSASFQFNDPDWYFWIPLYALACLVNIVNEYTKIAKITLLMGTILFLKVVIEDVVFHQGISGIWSFDMGERVVREKIGSGLVILSMSLLLRKGNPNNTTFSNHVEFGQSILVAISYGMSFAFFFSSKPEMKL
;
A
#
# COMPACT_ATOMS: atom_id res chain seq x y z
N MET A 1 -5.37 -16.21 65.64
CA MET A 1 -4.48 -16.37 64.48
C MET A 1 -5.28 -17.13 63.43
N GLU A 2 -6.00 -16.42 62.57
CA GLU A 2 -6.58 -16.98 61.34
C GLU A 2 -6.19 -16.02 60.23
N ALA A 3 -5.41 -16.54 59.28
CA ALA A 3 -4.91 -15.80 58.14
C ALA A 3 -5.94 -15.89 57.01
N GLU A 4 -6.57 -14.76 56.67
CA GLU A 4 -7.30 -14.61 55.41
C GLU A 4 -6.29 -14.61 54.25
N SER A 5 -6.19 -15.75 53.56
CA SER A 5 -5.44 -15.86 52.31
C SER A 5 -6.29 -15.31 51.17
N SER A 6 -5.93 -14.11 50.70
CA SER A 6 -6.60 -13.43 49.60
C SER A 6 -6.50 -14.24 48.30
N SER A 7 -7.63 -14.70 47.78
CA SER A 7 -7.73 -15.31 46.47
C SER A 7 -7.55 -14.25 45.38
N GLN A 8 -6.32 -14.15 44.86
CA GLN A 8 -5.99 -13.25 43.77
C GLN A 8 -6.48 -13.86 42.45
N LYS A 9 -7.64 -13.39 41.98
CA LYS A 9 -8.25 -13.78 40.70
C LYS A 9 -7.34 -13.34 39.53
N PRO A 10 -7.01 -14.20 38.56
CA PRO A 10 -6.17 -13.82 37.45
C PRO A 10 -6.91 -12.77 36.58
N GLN A 11 -6.30 -11.59 36.46
CA GLN A 11 -6.70 -10.55 35.53
C GLN A 11 -6.47 -11.07 34.11
N MET A 12 -7.54 -11.54 33.48
CA MET A 12 -7.56 -11.93 32.08
C MET A 12 -7.38 -10.65 31.25
N HIS A 13 -6.13 -10.39 30.82
CA HIS A 13 -5.78 -9.30 29.91
C HIS A 13 -6.38 -9.61 28.53
N MET A 14 -7.64 -9.25 28.37
CA MET A 14 -8.35 -9.31 27.11
C MET A 14 -7.74 -8.23 26.21
N THR A 15 -6.78 -8.61 25.36
CA THR A 15 -6.33 -7.78 24.23
C THR A 15 -7.51 -7.64 23.29
N SER A 16 -8.37 -6.66 23.58
CA SER A 16 -9.37 -6.16 22.66
C SER A 16 -8.60 -5.56 21.49
N SER A 17 -8.46 -6.34 20.41
CA SER A 17 -8.13 -5.80 19.09
C SER A 17 -9.28 -4.87 18.71
N ARG A 18 -9.16 -3.59 19.07
CA ARG A 18 -10.14 -2.58 18.72
C ARG A 18 -10.08 -2.41 17.22
N PHE A 19 -10.95 -3.08 16.48
CA PHE A 19 -11.08 -2.86 15.04
C PHE A 19 -11.31 -1.37 14.78
N SER A 20 -10.25 -0.66 14.40
CA SER A 20 -10.31 0.76 14.10
C SER A 20 -11.04 0.90 12.77
N VAL A 21 -12.11 1.69 12.72
CA VAL A 21 -12.83 1.94 11.47
C VAL A 21 -11.85 2.61 10.51
N PRO A 22 -11.55 1.99 9.34
CA PRO A 22 -10.64 2.60 8.38
C PRO A 22 -11.23 3.91 7.87
N SER A 23 -10.37 4.92 7.71
CA SER A 23 -10.80 6.20 7.13
C SER A 23 -11.29 6.00 5.70
N CYS A 24 -12.15 6.90 5.21
CA CYS A 24 -12.61 6.87 3.81
C CYS A 24 -11.44 6.82 2.82
N SER A 25 -10.38 7.61 3.05
CA SER A 25 -9.16 7.59 2.24
C SER A 25 -8.46 6.23 2.25
N SER A 26 -8.40 5.57 3.41
CA SER A 26 -7.81 4.23 3.53
C SER A 26 -8.63 3.19 2.77
N LEU A 27 -9.96 3.24 2.85
CA LEU A 27 -10.85 2.36 2.08
C LEU A 27 -10.71 2.59 0.57
N LEU A 28 -10.63 3.85 0.13
CA LEU A 28 -10.43 4.19 -1.28
C LEU A 28 -9.08 3.69 -1.81
N MET A 29 -8.00 3.77 -1.01
CA MET A 29 -6.71 3.14 -1.35
C MET A 29 -6.81 1.62 -1.38
N ALA A 30 -7.50 0.99 -0.43
CA ALA A 30 -7.68 -0.45 -0.42
C ALA A 30 -8.39 -0.93 -1.68
N PHE A 31 -9.43 -0.21 -2.11
CA PHE A 31 -10.14 -0.51 -3.35
C PHE A 31 -9.24 -0.38 -4.59
N LEU A 32 -8.41 0.67 -4.66
CA LEU A 32 -7.43 0.80 -5.73
C LEU A 32 -6.45 -0.37 -5.77
N PHE A 33 -5.92 -0.80 -4.62
CA PHE A 33 -5.02 -1.95 -4.58
C PHE A 33 -5.72 -3.26 -4.97
N ALA A 34 -6.98 -3.44 -4.58
CA ALA A 34 -7.77 -4.60 -5.01
C ALA A 34 -8.00 -4.60 -6.54
N LEU A 35 -8.27 -3.43 -7.13
CA LEU A 35 -8.36 -3.27 -8.58
C LEU A 35 -7.02 -3.52 -9.27
N SER A 36 -5.92 -2.98 -8.74
CA SER A 36 -4.57 -3.23 -9.27
C SER A 36 -4.18 -4.71 -9.20
N ALA A 37 -4.59 -5.43 -8.16
CA ALA A 37 -4.38 -6.88 -8.10
C ALA A 37 -5.18 -7.62 -9.20
N SER A 38 -6.38 -7.13 -9.51
CA SER A 38 -7.27 -7.74 -10.50
C SER A 38 -6.75 -7.56 -11.93
N PHE A 39 -6.13 -6.42 -12.25
CA PHE A 39 -5.52 -6.21 -13.58
C PHE A 39 -4.27 -7.05 -13.81
N GLN A 40 -3.67 -7.59 -12.74
CA GLN A 40 -2.37 -8.24 -12.79
C GLN A 40 -2.45 -9.73 -13.12
N PHE A 41 -3.66 -10.31 -13.17
CA PHE A 41 -3.85 -11.73 -13.51
C PHE A 41 -3.33 -12.11 -14.90
N ASN A 42 -3.27 -11.17 -15.84
CA ASN A 42 -2.79 -11.42 -17.19
C ASN A 42 -1.29 -11.13 -17.37
N ASP A 43 -0.59 -10.66 -16.34
CA ASP A 43 0.83 -10.36 -16.41
C ASP A 43 1.69 -11.61 -16.13
N PRO A 44 2.83 -11.81 -16.81
CA PRO A 44 3.68 -12.99 -16.60
C PRO A 44 4.29 -13.06 -15.19
N ASP A 45 4.39 -11.92 -14.48
CA ASP A 45 4.89 -11.85 -13.10
C ASP A 45 3.79 -11.66 -12.04
N TRP A 46 2.55 -12.07 -12.35
CA TRP A 46 1.38 -11.91 -11.47
C TRP A 46 1.61 -12.40 -10.03
N TYR A 47 2.41 -13.44 -9.85
CA TYR A 47 2.70 -14.08 -8.57
C TYR A 47 3.48 -13.19 -7.59
N PHE A 48 4.16 -12.15 -8.06
CA PHE A 48 4.78 -11.14 -7.18
C PHE A 48 3.83 -9.98 -6.89
N TRP A 49 3.10 -9.53 -7.91
CA TRP A 49 2.27 -8.33 -7.83
C TRP A 49 0.96 -8.53 -7.07
N ILE A 50 0.29 -9.67 -7.29
CA ILE A 50 -0.98 -9.97 -6.62
C ILE A 50 -0.79 -10.03 -5.10
N PRO A 51 0.19 -10.76 -4.54
CA PRO A 51 0.42 -10.75 -3.10
C PRO A 51 0.80 -9.37 -2.55
N LEU A 52 1.60 -8.58 -3.28
CA LEU A 52 1.94 -7.22 -2.86
C LEU A 52 0.67 -6.36 -2.69
N TYR A 53 -0.16 -6.30 -3.72
CA TYR A 53 -1.38 -5.50 -3.71
C TYR A 53 -2.44 -6.05 -2.74
N ALA A 54 -2.56 -7.36 -2.60
CA ALA A 54 -3.46 -7.98 -1.63
C ALA A 54 -3.07 -7.62 -0.18
N LEU A 55 -1.78 -7.68 0.15
CA LEU A 55 -1.29 -7.26 1.46
C LEU A 55 -1.49 -5.74 1.68
N ALA A 56 -1.25 -4.93 0.64
CA ALA A 56 -1.47 -3.49 0.71
C ALA A 56 -2.96 -3.14 0.94
N CYS A 57 -3.86 -3.88 0.30
CA CYS A 57 -5.31 -3.78 0.52
C CYS A 57 -5.67 -4.17 1.97
N LEU A 58 -5.22 -5.33 2.44
CA LEU A 58 -5.48 -5.80 3.80
C LEU A 58 -5.03 -4.78 4.86
N VAL A 59 -3.84 -4.24 4.69
CA VAL A 59 -3.26 -3.27 5.62
C VAL A 59 -4.06 -1.96 5.65
N ASN A 60 -4.58 -1.49 4.51
CA ASN A 60 -5.43 -0.29 4.46
C ASN A 60 -6.85 -0.52 5.01
N ILE A 61 -7.35 -1.76 5.01
CA ILE A 61 -8.63 -2.11 5.63
C ILE A 61 -8.51 -2.19 7.15
N VAL A 62 -7.47 -2.87 7.65
CA VAL A 62 -7.40 -3.20 9.08
C VAL A 62 -6.66 -2.15 9.91
N ASN A 63 -5.83 -1.30 9.30
CA ASN A 63 -5.18 -0.12 9.93
C ASN A 63 -4.31 -0.40 11.18
N GLU A 64 -4.16 -1.65 11.64
CA GLU A 64 -3.48 -1.99 12.91
C GLU A 64 -2.26 -2.92 12.75
N TYR A 65 -2.07 -3.52 11.57
CA TYR A 65 -0.99 -4.50 11.37
C TYR A 65 0.34 -3.86 10.99
N THR A 66 0.99 -3.20 11.94
CA THR A 66 2.31 -2.56 11.73
C THR A 66 3.39 -3.54 11.23
N LYS A 67 3.35 -4.81 11.65
CA LYS A 67 4.27 -5.85 11.16
C LYS A 67 4.02 -6.18 9.68
N ILE A 68 2.75 -6.39 9.31
CA ILE A 68 2.38 -6.68 7.92
C ILE A 68 2.71 -5.46 7.05
N ALA A 69 2.37 -4.26 7.50
CA ALA A 69 2.71 -3.01 6.81
C ALA A 69 4.21 -2.86 6.53
N LYS A 70 5.08 -3.23 7.50
CA LYS A 70 6.55 -3.25 7.29
C LYS A 70 6.98 -4.29 6.26
N ILE A 71 6.39 -5.49 6.30
CA ILE A 71 6.68 -6.56 5.32
C ILE A 71 6.22 -6.13 3.93
N THR A 72 5.02 -5.57 3.80
CA THR A 72 4.47 -5.03 2.56
C THR A 72 5.31 -3.88 2.02
N LEU A 73 5.78 -2.98 2.91
CA LEU A 73 6.69 -1.90 2.54
C LEU A 73 8.01 -2.44 1.99
N LEU A 74 8.61 -3.43 2.66
CA LEU A 74 9.85 -4.06 2.22
C LEU A 74 9.65 -4.75 0.85
N MET A 75 8.59 -5.54 0.71
CA MET A 75 8.24 -6.21 -0.54
C MET A 75 8.01 -5.21 -1.68
N GLY A 76 7.27 -4.14 -1.41
CA GLY A 76 7.03 -3.05 -2.36
C GLY A 76 8.32 -2.35 -2.78
N THR A 77 9.25 -2.14 -1.84
CA THR A 77 10.57 -1.54 -2.11
C THR A 77 11.43 -2.44 -2.98
N ILE A 78 11.45 -3.75 -2.71
CA ILE A 78 12.20 -4.72 -3.52
C ILE A 78 11.65 -4.77 -4.95
N LEU A 79 10.32 -4.83 -5.11
CA LEU A 79 9.68 -4.88 -6.42
C LEU A 79 9.84 -3.56 -7.18
N PHE A 80 9.78 -2.42 -6.49
CA PHE A 80 10.09 -1.13 -7.09
C PHE A 80 11.51 -1.10 -7.64
N LEU A 81 12.50 -1.57 -6.86
CA LEU A 81 13.88 -1.64 -7.32
C LEU A 81 14.05 -2.59 -8.51
N LYS A 82 13.38 -3.75 -8.50
CA LYS A 82 13.34 -4.68 -9.64
C LYS A 82 12.89 -3.97 -10.92
N VAL A 83 11.77 -3.25 -10.84
CA VAL A 83 11.21 -2.53 -12.00
C VAL A 83 12.11 -1.39 -12.45
N VAL A 84 12.70 -0.63 -11.52
CA VAL A 84 13.66 0.43 -11.86
C VAL A 84 14.88 -0.13 -12.58
N ILE A 85 15.42 -1.27 -12.12
CA ILE A 85 16.53 -1.94 -12.80
C ILE A 85 16.10 -2.41 -14.19
N GLU A 86 14.91 -2.99 -14.32
CA GLU A 86 14.36 -3.45 -15.61
C GLU A 86 14.24 -2.29 -16.62
N ASP A 87 13.69 -1.17 -16.17
CA ASP A 87 13.50 0.07 -16.95
C ASP A 87 14.85 0.65 -17.44
N VAL A 88 15.82 0.74 -16.52
CA VAL A 88 17.14 1.31 -16.80
C VAL A 88 18.01 0.40 -17.66
N VAL A 89 17.99 -0.92 -17.41
CA VAL A 89 18.93 -1.86 -18.05
C VAL A 89 18.39 -2.37 -19.39
N PHE A 90 17.08 -2.62 -19.52
CA PHE A 90 16.53 -3.36 -20.67
C PHE A 90 15.74 -2.51 -21.66
N HIS A 91 15.12 -1.40 -21.24
CA HIS A 91 14.19 -0.65 -22.09
C HIS A 91 14.74 0.66 -22.67
N GLN A 92 15.04 1.67 -21.84
CA GLN A 92 15.27 3.03 -22.33
C GLN A 92 16.44 3.78 -21.66
N GLY A 93 17.24 3.10 -20.83
CA GLY A 93 18.29 3.78 -20.07
C GLY A 93 17.70 4.77 -19.05
N ILE A 94 18.44 5.85 -18.74
CA ILE A 94 18.01 6.87 -17.76
C ILE A 94 16.71 7.59 -18.21
N SER A 95 16.44 7.66 -19.51
CA SER A 95 15.23 8.28 -20.05
C SER A 95 13.94 7.50 -19.69
N GLY A 96 14.03 6.18 -19.53
CA GLY A 96 12.89 5.34 -19.11
C GLY A 96 12.38 5.69 -17.71
N ILE A 97 13.29 6.12 -16.82
CA ILE A 97 12.94 6.58 -15.47
C ILE A 97 11.91 7.72 -15.52
N TRP A 98 12.06 8.63 -16.49
CA TRP A 98 11.18 9.78 -16.68
C TRP A 98 9.98 9.49 -17.60
N SER A 99 9.95 8.32 -18.24
CA SER A 99 8.80 7.87 -19.02
C SER A 99 7.62 7.63 -18.09
N PHE A 100 6.52 8.32 -18.40
CA PHE A 100 5.22 8.20 -17.75
C PHE A 100 4.18 7.59 -18.69
N ASP A 101 4.62 6.89 -19.73
CA ASP A 101 3.71 6.20 -20.63
C ASP A 101 3.10 4.98 -19.94
N MET A 102 1.90 5.15 -19.40
CA MET A 102 1.13 4.11 -18.73
C MET A 102 0.72 2.96 -19.66
N GLY A 103 0.89 3.10 -20.98
CA GLY A 103 0.78 1.99 -21.93
C GLY A 103 1.84 0.92 -21.68
N GLU A 104 3.02 1.32 -21.22
CA GLU A 104 4.11 0.41 -20.89
C GLU A 104 3.87 -0.27 -19.54
N ARG A 105 4.02 -1.60 -19.52
CA ARG A 105 3.86 -2.42 -18.31
C ARG A 105 4.81 -1.97 -17.20
N VAL A 106 6.07 -1.71 -17.52
CA VAL A 106 7.13 -1.30 -16.58
C VAL A 106 6.75 -0.01 -15.85
N VAL A 107 6.16 0.96 -16.55
CA VAL A 107 5.71 2.22 -15.96
C VAL A 107 4.57 2.00 -14.97
N ARG A 108 3.58 1.14 -15.32
CA ARG A 108 2.48 0.80 -14.40
C ARG A 108 2.98 0.08 -13.14
N GLU A 109 3.91 -0.85 -13.29
CA GLU A 109 4.52 -1.59 -12.18
C GLU A 109 5.34 -0.65 -11.26
N LYS A 110 6.09 0.29 -11.84
CA LYS A 110 6.86 1.33 -11.13
C LYS A 110 5.96 2.24 -10.31
N ILE A 111 4.89 2.73 -10.93
CA ILE A 111 3.93 3.62 -10.26
C ILE A 111 3.15 2.86 -9.20
N GLY A 112 2.67 1.66 -9.49
CA GLY A 112 1.91 0.84 -8.56
C GLY A 112 2.70 0.45 -7.30
N SER A 113 3.94 -0.02 -7.46
CA SER A 113 4.83 -0.28 -6.32
C SER A 113 5.18 0.99 -5.54
N GLY A 114 5.40 2.11 -6.23
CA GLY A 114 5.61 3.42 -5.59
C GLY A 114 4.42 3.86 -4.72
N LEU A 115 3.19 3.68 -5.22
CA LEU A 115 1.96 3.96 -4.46
C LEU A 115 1.84 3.07 -3.21
N VAL A 116 2.20 1.79 -3.30
CA VAL A 116 2.25 0.89 -2.14
C VAL A 116 3.25 1.40 -1.10
N ILE A 117 4.46 1.77 -1.51
CA ILE A 117 5.51 2.28 -0.61
C ILE A 117 5.02 3.55 0.12
N LEU A 118 4.44 4.51 -0.62
CA LEU A 118 3.93 5.75 -0.05
C LEU A 118 2.76 5.50 0.92
N SER A 119 1.81 4.64 0.54
CA SER A 119 0.66 4.28 1.37
C SER A 119 1.08 3.64 2.69
N MET A 120 1.97 2.64 2.63
CA MET A 120 2.49 1.96 3.84
C MET A 120 3.33 2.90 4.70
N SER A 121 4.15 3.76 4.10
CA SER A 121 4.98 4.73 4.82
C SER A 121 4.12 5.73 5.61
N LEU A 122 3.06 6.24 4.99
CA LEU A 122 2.09 7.12 5.66
C LEU A 122 1.38 6.39 6.80
N LEU A 123 0.94 5.15 6.57
CA LEU A 123 0.25 4.35 7.60
C LEU A 123 1.13 4.07 8.82
N LEU A 124 2.39 3.67 8.59
CA LEU A 124 3.36 3.44 9.66
C LEU A 124 3.68 4.73 10.43
N ARG A 125 3.67 5.88 9.75
CA ARG A 125 3.85 7.18 10.39
C ARG A 125 2.64 7.58 11.22
N LYS A 126 1.42 7.25 10.78
CA LYS A 126 0.16 7.45 11.53
C LYS A 126 0.13 6.65 12.83
N GLY A 127 0.54 5.38 12.78
CA GLY A 127 0.54 4.47 13.93
C GLY A 127 1.65 4.73 14.96
N ASN A 128 2.52 5.72 14.76
CA ASN A 128 3.61 6.03 15.69
C ASN A 128 3.14 7.01 16.79
N PRO A 129 3.05 6.58 18.07
CA PRO A 129 2.51 7.39 19.17
C PRO A 129 3.34 8.63 19.50
N ASN A 130 4.59 8.72 19.04
CA ASN A 130 5.47 9.85 19.33
C ASN A 130 5.20 11.10 18.45
N ASN A 131 4.26 11.03 17.51
CA ASN A 131 4.06 12.03 16.45
C ASN A 131 2.60 12.53 16.35
N THR A 132 1.95 12.85 17.49
CA THR A 132 0.54 13.27 17.54
C THR A 132 0.24 14.52 16.70
N THR A 133 1.15 15.49 16.64
CA THR A 133 1.03 16.70 15.79
C THR A 133 1.05 16.37 14.29
N PHE A 134 1.62 15.22 13.91
CA PHE A 134 1.76 14.78 12.53
C PHE A 134 0.54 14.02 12.01
N SER A 135 -0.42 13.65 12.87
CA SER A 135 -1.59 12.85 12.47
C SER A 135 -2.43 13.55 11.40
N ASN A 136 -2.71 14.85 11.57
CA ASN A 136 -3.48 15.64 10.59
C ASN A 136 -2.75 15.77 9.25
N HIS A 137 -1.41 15.92 9.28
CA HIS A 137 -0.59 15.97 8.06
C HIS A 137 -0.55 14.62 7.34
N VAL A 138 -0.57 13.51 8.08
CA VAL A 138 -0.59 12.16 7.50
C VAL A 138 -1.94 11.86 6.86
N GLU A 139 -3.05 12.26 7.47
CA GLU A 139 -4.38 12.11 6.87
C GLU A 139 -4.55 12.96 5.61
N PHE A 140 -4.05 14.20 5.63
CA PHE A 140 -3.99 15.04 4.44
C PHE A 140 -3.12 14.40 3.34
N GLY A 141 -1.95 13.86 3.71
CA GLY A 141 -1.07 13.13 2.79
C GLY A 141 -1.74 11.89 2.19
N GLN A 142 -2.52 11.13 2.98
CA GLN A 142 -3.29 10.00 2.48
C GLN A 142 -4.40 10.45 1.51
N SER A 143 -5.08 11.56 1.80
CA SER A 143 -6.11 12.11 0.91
C SER A 143 -5.52 12.58 -0.43
N ILE A 144 -4.39 13.28 -0.41
CA ILE A 144 -3.66 13.65 -1.63
C ILE A 144 -3.25 12.40 -2.41
N LEU A 145 -2.70 11.39 -1.73
CA LEU A 145 -2.27 10.16 -2.38
C LEU A 145 -3.43 9.45 -3.09
N VAL A 146 -4.60 9.38 -2.46
CA VAL A 146 -5.84 8.87 -3.07
C VAL A 146 -6.20 9.70 -4.30
N ALA A 147 -6.26 11.03 -4.18
CA ALA A 147 -6.65 11.91 -5.27
C ALA A 147 -5.73 11.75 -6.48
N ILE A 148 -4.41 11.69 -6.27
CA ILE A 148 -3.42 11.45 -7.32
C ILE A 148 -3.62 10.06 -7.94
N SER A 149 -3.82 9.02 -7.13
CA SER A 149 -3.97 7.65 -7.62
C SER A 149 -5.21 7.49 -8.50
N TYR A 150 -6.37 7.98 -8.05
CA TYR A 150 -7.60 7.98 -8.86
C TYR A 150 -7.47 8.88 -10.10
N GLY A 151 -6.84 10.06 -9.96
CA GLY A 151 -6.59 10.96 -11.07
C GLY A 151 -5.75 10.30 -12.17
N MET A 152 -4.70 9.56 -11.78
CA MET A 152 -3.89 8.79 -12.72
C MET A 152 -4.66 7.63 -13.37
N SER A 153 -5.45 6.87 -12.59
CA SER A 153 -6.31 5.82 -13.13
C SER A 153 -7.30 6.38 -14.15
N PHE A 154 -7.93 7.51 -13.85
CA PHE A 154 -8.85 8.20 -14.76
C PHE A 154 -8.15 8.71 -16.01
N ALA A 155 -7.01 9.39 -15.87
CA ALA A 155 -6.21 9.87 -17.00
C ALA A 155 -5.81 8.73 -17.94
N PHE A 156 -5.46 7.57 -17.40
CA PHE A 156 -5.18 6.36 -18.18
C PHE A 156 -6.40 5.88 -18.96
N PHE A 157 -7.56 5.74 -18.33
CA PHE A 157 -8.79 5.31 -19.04
C PHE A 157 -9.18 6.25 -20.18
N PHE A 158 -8.98 7.57 -20.01
CA PHE A 158 -9.31 8.55 -21.05
C PHE A 158 -8.24 8.66 -22.15
N SER A 159 -6.98 8.39 -21.82
CA SER A 159 -5.86 8.46 -22.77
C SER A 159 -5.65 7.15 -23.52
N SER A 160 -6.17 6.03 -23.01
CA SER A 160 -6.07 4.72 -23.65
C SER A 160 -6.96 4.66 -24.89
N LYS A 161 -6.37 4.92 -26.07
CA LYS A 161 -6.92 4.47 -27.35
C LYS A 161 -6.84 2.93 -27.44
N PRO A 162 -7.71 2.24 -28.21
CA PRO A 162 -7.95 0.80 -28.12
C PRO A 162 -6.84 -0.12 -28.66
N GLU A 163 -5.58 0.34 -28.72
CA GLU A 163 -4.45 -0.46 -29.19
C GLU A 163 -3.41 -0.59 -28.08
N MET A 164 -3.63 -1.51 -27.16
CA MET A 164 -2.58 -1.94 -26.23
C MET A 164 -1.60 -2.82 -27.00
N LYS A 165 -0.34 -2.39 -27.11
CA LYS A 165 0.75 -3.23 -27.59
C LYS A 165 1.10 -4.24 -26.49
N LEU A 166 0.95 -5.52 -26.84
CA LEU A 166 1.40 -6.68 -26.06
C LEU A 166 2.92 -6.72 -25.96
#